data_AF-A9C193-F1
#
_entry.id   AF-A9C193-F1
#
_cell.length_a   1.000
_cell.length_b   1.000
_cell.length_c   1.000
_cell.angle_alpha   90.00
_cell.angle_beta   90.00
_cell.angle_gamma   90.00
#
_symmetry.space_group_name_H-M   'P 1'
#
loop_
_entity.id
_entity.type
_entity.pdbx_description
1 polymer ?
#
loop_
_entity_poly.entity_id
_entity_poly.type
_entity_poly.pdbx_seq_one_letter_code
_entity_poly.pdbx_strand_id
1 'polypeptide(L)'
;MIRDSQSSDGMKAQTKSFLAFLTLLTAIYGFWLMVFWPGVLGQDSIAILLEVNDPINQASGKPAFWYFFVKLFYSGHEHVEAPIGVIMLLSAIIQTRILSWTWSRGLKKTAIFLFVFICTAPQAIFFIGTLYPDGVYSIAIAGLLFELWIISESKKISKTSLLLILVIPFAAFSRPNGIIFLVPVAVLALWLWKQNRRASVFLTTLLALNCLLIGLINSAHPNRSHGSLYPLVIYETVNFLQPRPMNLWVASPRVSQKTVDAMEKHKPLQVYLENYDRDYWDPLVFKSDGPQVLNIPRSERKIIIREFFRYNLWRNIPAFLSSRVNIFLTSAFAQGGLPSHTYAEQVIKIIKSRS
;
A
#
# COMPACT_ATOMS: atom_id res chain seq x y z
N MET A 1 -27.60 -10.76 22.16
CA MET A 1 -27.63 -12.22 22.43
C MET A 1 -27.85 -12.95 21.11
N ILE A 2 -26.79 -13.10 20.30
CA ILE A 2 -26.88 -13.74 18.97
C ILE A 2 -26.45 -15.19 19.15
N ARG A 3 -27.41 -16.12 19.07
CA ARG A 3 -27.17 -17.57 19.17
C ARG A 3 -26.19 -17.99 18.07
N ASP A 4 -25.03 -18.49 18.47
CA ASP A 4 -24.20 -19.39 17.67
C ASP A 4 -24.94 -20.73 17.55
N SER A 5 -25.88 -20.83 16.61
CA SER A 5 -26.33 -22.12 16.10
C SER A 5 -25.62 -22.37 14.78
N GLN A 6 -24.42 -22.96 14.84
CA GLN A 6 -23.81 -23.62 13.68
C GLN A 6 -24.62 -24.89 13.38
N SER A 7 -25.81 -24.74 12.81
CA SER A 7 -26.49 -25.86 12.16
C SER A 7 -25.79 -26.16 10.83
N SER A 8 -25.80 -27.44 10.42
CA SER A 8 -25.31 -27.89 9.11
C SER A 8 -25.85 -27.02 7.96
N ASP A 9 -27.11 -26.59 8.08
CA ASP A 9 -27.78 -25.75 7.09
C ASP A 9 -27.26 -24.31 7.05
N GLY A 10 -26.92 -23.72 8.20
CA GLY A 10 -26.30 -22.41 8.26
C GLY A 10 -24.91 -22.37 7.60
N MET A 11 -24.13 -23.44 7.78
CA MET A 11 -22.81 -23.58 7.16
C MET A 11 -22.92 -23.76 5.63
N LYS A 12 -23.89 -24.57 5.16
CA LYS A 12 -24.19 -24.71 3.72
C LYS A 12 -24.66 -23.39 3.09
N ALA A 13 -25.49 -22.62 3.79
CA ALA A 13 -25.98 -21.34 3.31
C ALA A 13 -24.86 -20.30 3.16
N GLN A 14 -23.90 -20.26 4.09
CA GLN A 14 -22.73 -19.39 4.01
C GLN A 14 -21.81 -19.77 2.85
N THR A 15 -21.56 -21.07 2.64
CA THR A 15 -20.76 -21.52 1.48
C THR A 15 -21.43 -21.15 0.17
N LYS A 16 -22.75 -21.31 0.05
CA LYS A 16 -23.50 -20.91 -1.15
C LYS A 16 -23.41 -19.41 -1.42
N SER A 17 -23.59 -18.57 -0.41
CA SER A 17 -23.47 -17.11 -0.58
C SER A 17 -22.05 -16.70 -0.92
N PHE A 18 -21.04 -17.35 -0.33
CA PHE A 18 -19.63 -17.11 -0.66
C PHE A 18 -19.35 -17.43 -2.13
N LEU A 19 -19.73 -18.62 -2.60
CA LEU A 19 -19.51 -19.01 -4.00
C LEU A 19 -20.24 -18.08 -4.96
N ALA A 20 -21.49 -17.72 -4.68
CA ALA A 20 -22.25 -16.80 -5.52
C ALA A 20 -21.58 -15.42 -5.64
N PHE A 21 -21.19 -14.80 -4.52
CA PHE A 21 -20.50 -13.51 -4.54
C PHE A 21 -19.12 -13.62 -5.20
N LEU A 22 -18.38 -14.71 -4.97
CA LEU A 22 -17.06 -14.92 -5.56
C LEU A 22 -17.14 -15.03 -7.07
N THR A 23 -18.10 -15.81 -7.59
CA THR A 23 -18.32 -15.95 -9.03
C THR A 23 -18.68 -14.61 -9.66
N LEU A 24 -19.59 -13.86 -9.05
CA LEU A 24 -20.00 -12.55 -9.57
C LEU A 24 -18.86 -11.54 -9.54
N LEU A 25 -18.14 -11.40 -8.42
CA LEU A 25 -17.02 -10.47 -8.31
C LEU A 25 -15.86 -10.85 -9.24
N THR A 26 -15.53 -12.14 -9.34
CA THR A 26 -14.50 -12.61 -10.27
C THR A 26 -14.90 -12.35 -11.73
N ALA A 27 -16.17 -12.54 -12.09
CA ALA A 27 -16.65 -12.23 -13.44
C ALA A 27 -16.56 -10.73 -13.75
N ILE A 28 -16.95 -9.86 -12.80
CA ILE A 28 -16.86 -8.40 -12.95
C ILE A 28 -15.40 -7.96 -13.06
N TYR A 29 -14.52 -8.45 -12.18
CA TYR A 29 -13.10 -8.12 -12.22
C TYR A 29 -12.41 -8.66 -13.46
N GLY A 30 -12.78 -9.86 -13.91
CA GLY A 30 -12.31 -10.41 -15.19
C GLY A 30 -12.76 -9.58 -16.38
N PHE A 31 -14.00 -9.10 -16.38
CA PHE A 31 -14.49 -8.16 -17.39
C PHE A 31 -13.68 -6.87 -17.39
N TRP A 32 -13.42 -6.28 -16.22
CA TRP A 32 -12.56 -5.11 -16.10
C TRP A 32 -11.14 -5.36 -16.61
N LEU A 33 -10.53 -6.50 -16.28
CA LEU A 33 -9.21 -6.85 -16.79
C LEU A 33 -9.20 -6.98 -18.32
N MET A 34 -10.26 -7.55 -18.92
CA MET A 34 -10.40 -7.61 -20.37
C MET A 34 -10.56 -6.22 -21.00
N VAL A 35 -11.32 -5.31 -20.37
CA VAL A 35 -11.50 -3.93 -20.85
C VAL A 35 -10.18 -3.15 -20.80
N PHE A 36 -9.38 -3.35 -19.75
CA PHE A 36 -8.11 -2.66 -19.54
C PHE A 36 -6.90 -3.51 -19.88
N TRP A 37 -7.05 -4.50 -20.78
CA TRP A 37 -6.01 -5.48 -21.07
C TRP A 37 -4.67 -4.82 -21.47
N PRO A 38 -3.52 -5.30 -20.96
CA PRO A 38 -3.32 -6.42 -20.02
C PRO A 38 -3.41 -6.03 -18.53
N GLY A 39 -3.91 -4.85 -18.24
CA GLY A 39 -4.07 -4.27 -16.91
C GLY A 39 -3.57 -2.83 -16.89
N VAL A 40 -3.71 -2.18 -15.74
CA VAL A 40 -3.31 -0.77 -15.60
C VAL A 40 -1.84 -0.70 -15.18
N LEU A 41 -1.02 -0.09 -16.02
CA LEU A 41 0.42 0.06 -15.78
C LEU A 41 0.80 1.54 -15.75
N GLY A 42 1.78 1.88 -14.93
CA GLY A 42 2.39 3.22 -14.93
C GLY A 42 3.87 3.19 -14.56
N GLN A 43 4.44 4.31 -14.13
CA GLN A 43 5.88 4.42 -13.83
C GLN A 43 6.34 3.45 -12.74
N ASP A 44 5.55 3.32 -11.67
CA ASP A 44 5.82 2.35 -10.61
C ASP A 44 5.80 0.89 -11.11
N SER A 45 5.03 0.59 -12.15
CA SER A 45 4.97 -0.73 -12.79
C SER A 45 6.22 -0.99 -13.63
N ILE A 46 6.72 0.03 -14.35
CA ILE A 46 7.99 -0.03 -15.07
C ILE A 46 9.11 -0.34 -14.08
N ALA A 47 9.19 0.41 -12.98
CA ALA A 47 10.27 0.29 -12.01
C ALA A 47 10.36 -1.13 -11.41
N ILE A 48 9.22 -1.72 -11.04
CA ILE A 48 9.20 -3.08 -10.47
C ILE A 48 9.50 -4.15 -11.53
N LEU A 49 9.00 -4.00 -12.76
CA LEU A 49 9.27 -4.96 -13.84
C LEU A 49 10.74 -4.91 -14.30
N LEU A 50 11.34 -3.72 -14.37
CA LEU A 50 12.77 -3.55 -14.62
C LEU A 50 13.62 -4.20 -13.54
N GLU A 51 13.25 -4.04 -12.26
CA GLU A 51 13.93 -4.72 -11.15
C GLU A 51 13.79 -6.24 -11.23
N VAL A 52 12.64 -6.77 -11.67
CA VAL A 52 12.45 -8.21 -11.88
C VAL A 52 13.32 -8.74 -13.03
N ASN A 53 13.48 -7.96 -14.10
CA ASN A 53 14.29 -8.34 -15.27
C ASN A 53 15.80 -8.19 -15.04
N ASP A 54 16.22 -7.15 -14.33
CA ASP A 54 17.63 -6.86 -14.00
C ASP A 54 17.78 -6.45 -12.52
N PRO A 55 17.73 -7.42 -11.59
CA PRO A 55 17.73 -7.13 -10.14
C PRO A 55 19.07 -6.61 -9.62
N ILE A 56 20.14 -6.64 -10.43
CA ILE A 56 21.46 -6.15 -10.04
C ILE A 56 21.49 -4.63 -10.23
N ASN A 57 21.10 -4.16 -11.41
CA ASN A 57 21.26 -2.77 -11.81
C ASN A 57 20.02 -1.91 -11.56
N GLN A 58 18.83 -2.52 -11.47
CA GLN A 58 17.57 -1.81 -11.28
C GLN A 58 17.04 -1.98 -9.85
N ALA A 59 16.33 -0.96 -9.36
CA ALA A 59 15.70 -1.00 -8.04
C ALA A 59 14.45 -0.13 -8.02
N SER A 60 13.30 -0.72 -7.72
CA SER A 60 12.02 -0.02 -7.64
C SER A 60 11.79 0.73 -6.33
N GLY A 61 12.61 0.45 -5.31
CA GLY A 61 12.41 0.96 -3.95
C GLY A 61 11.19 0.38 -3.24
N LYS A 62 10.50 -0.61 -3.84
CA LYS A 62 9.37 -1.31 -3.21
C LYS A 62 9.88 -2.37 -2.22
N PRO A 63 9.05 -2.79 -1.24
CA PRO A 63 9.42 -3.85 -0.31
C PRO A 63 9.78 -5.16 -1.04
N ALA A 64 10.74 -5.90 -0.49
CA ALA A 64 11.18 -7.17 -1.07
C ALA A 64 10.04 -8.19 -1.24
N PHE A 65 9.04 -8.20 -0.35
CA PHE A 65 7.83 -9.02 -0.52
C PHE A 65 7.10 -8.71 -1.84
N TRP A 66 6.93 -7.42 -2.17
CA TRP A 66 6.28 -7.02 -3.41
C TRP A 66 7.08 -7.46 -4.63
N TYR A 67 8.40 -7.28 -4.60
CA TYR A 67 9.30 -7.79 -5.65
C TYR A 67 9.15 -9.29 -5.87
N PHE A 68 9.21 -10.11 -4.82
CA PHE A 68 9.06 -11.56 -4.97
C PHE A 68 7.66 -11.96 -5.42
N PHE A 69 6.62 -11.24 -5.00
CA PHE A 69 5.26 -11.45 -5.51
C PHE A 69 5.20 -11.22 -7.02
N VAL A 70 5.67 -10.07 -7.51
CA VAL A 70 5.69 -9.79 -8.96
C VAL A 70 6.55 -10.82 -9.68
N LYS A 71 7.76 -11.10 -9.20
CA LYS A 71 8.67 -12.10 -9.77
C LYS A 71 8.01 -13.48 -9.94
N LEU A 72 7.31 -13.95 -8.90
CA LEU A 72 6.67 -15.26 -8.89
C LEU A 72 5.63 -15.42 -10.00
N PHE A 73 4.83 -14.37 -10.24
CA PHE A 73 3.74 -14.39 -11.21
C PHE A 73 4.08 -13.75 -12.55
N TYR A 74 5.30 -13.26 -12.75
CA TYR A 74 5.73 -12.63 -14.00
C TYR A 74 6.87 -13.40 -14.68
N SER A 75 7.91 -13.79 -13.95
CA SER A 75 9.18 -14.24 -14.56
C SER A 75 9.09 -15.54 -15.38
N GLY A 76 8.08 -16.38 -15.16
CA GLY A 76 7.94 -17.64 -15.89
C GLY A 76 7.42 -17.49 -17.33
N HIS A 77 6.71 -16.40 -17.61
CA HIS A 77 5.97 -16.25 -18.87
C HIS A 77 5.94 -14.80 -19.40
N GLU A 78 6.44 -13.83 -18.61
CA GLU A 78 6.59 -12.42 -18.97
C GLU A 78 5.28 -11.71 -19.35
N HIS A 79 4.17 -12.17 -18.76
CA HIS A 79 2.82 -11.62 -18.95
C HIS A 79 2.47 -10.74 -17.75
N VAL A 80 2.24 -9.45 -18.01
CA VAL A 80 1.94 -8.46 -16.95
C VAL A 80 0.54 -8.62 -16.36
N GLU A 81 -0.38 -9.22 -17.09
CA GLU A 81 -1.75 -9.48 -16.65
C GLU A 81 -1.81 -10.53 -15.53
N ALA A 82 -0.84 -11.44 -15.45
CA ALA A 82 -0.88 -12.53 -14.47
C ALA A 82 -0.78 -12.03 -13.01
N PRO A 83 0.21 -11.22 -12.59
CA PRO A 83 0.24 -10.67 -11.24
C PRO A 83 -0.98 -9.79 -10.95
N ILE A 84 -1.51 -9.05 -11.95
CA ILE A 84 -2.70 -8.22 -11.81
C ILE A 84 -3.95 -9.09 -11.58
N GLY A 85 -4.13 -10.15 -12.37
CA GLY A 85 -5.22 -11.10 -12.21
C GLY A 85 -5.22 -11.76 -10.83
N VAL A 86 -4.04 -12.10 -10.30
CA VAL A 86 -3.90 -12.63 -8.93
C VAL A 86 -4.29 -11.59 -7.88
N ILE A 87 -3.88 -10.32 -8.04
CA ILE A 87 -4.30 -9.21 -7.16
C ILE A 87 -5.82 -9.04 -7.16
N MET A 88 -6.44 -9.03 -8.35
CA MET A 88 -7.88 -8.91 -8.50
C MET A 88 -8.61 -10.09 -7.86
N LEU A 89 -8.14 -11.32 -8.07
CA LEU A 89 -8.72 -12.52 -7.45
C LEU A 89 -8.61 -12.48 -5.92
N LEU A 90 -7.45 -12.13 -5.37
CA LEU A 90 -7.25 -12.01 -3.93
C LEU A 90 -8.20 -10.95 -3.33
N SER A 91 -8.34 -9.82 -4.02
CA SER A 91 -9.28 -8.76 -3.65
C SER A 91 -10.73 -9.24 -3.66
N ALA A 92 -11.13 -10.00 -4.68
CA ALA A 92 -12.45 -10.60 -4.77
C ALA A 92 -12.72 -11.59 -3.62
N ILE A 93 -11.75 -12.45 -3.28
CA ILE A 93 -11.86 -13.42 -2.17
C ILE A 93 -12.10 -12.69 -0.84
N ILE A 94 -11.31 -11.64 -0.56
CA ILE A 94 -11.42 -10.88 0.70
C ILE A 94 -12.77 -10.17 0.80
N GLN A 95 -13.21 -9.50 -0.27
CA GLN A 95 -14.49 -8.80 -0.26
C GLN A 95 -15.67 -9.77 -0.19
N THR A 96 -15.59 -10.90 -0.91
CA THR A 96 -16.57 -11.99 -0.82
C THR A 96 -16.70 -12.49 0.61
N ARG A 97 -15.60 -12.63 1.35
CA ARG A 97 -15.64 -13.07 2.75
C ARG A 97 -16.49 -12.14 3.62
N ILE A 98 -16.37 -10.83 3.42
CA ILE A 98 -17.14 -9.80 4.14
C ILE A 98 -18.62 -9.84 3.72
N LEU A 99 -18.89 -9.90 2.40
CA LEU A 99 -20.25 -9.97 1.86
C LEU A 99 -21.00 -11.23 2.31
N SER A 100 -20.36 -12.40 2.18
CA SER A 100 -20.93 -13.69 2.59
C SER A 100 -21.23 -13.74 4.09
N TRP A 101 -20.37 -13.17 4.92
CA TRP A 101 -20.61 -13.06 6.36
C TRP A 101 -21.81 -12.17 6.68
N THR A 102 -21.87 -11.01 6.03
CA THR A 102 -22.97 -10.05 6.20
C THR A 102 -24.30 -10.68 5.80
N TRP A 103 -24.29 -11.41 4.68
CA TRP A 103 -25.42 -12.18 4.20
C TRP A 103 -25.86 -13.27 5.18
N SER A 104 -24.91 -14.08 5.69
CA SER A 104 -25.22 -15.20 6.59
C SER A 104 -25.74 -14.74 7.96
N ARG A 105 -25.43 -13.51 8.38
CA ARG A 105 -25.99 -12.88 9.58
C ARG A 105 -27.36 -12.24 9.37
N GLY A 106 -27.97 -12.40 8.19
CA GLY A 106 -29.31 -11.87 7.89
C GLY A 106 -29.32 -10.41 7.43
N LEU A 107 -28.16 -9.75 7.33
CA LEU A 107 -28.02 -8.36 6.89
C LEU A 107 -28.01 -8.27 5.35
N LYS A 108 -29.02 -8.85 4.69
CA LYS A 108 -29.05 -9.02 3.23
C LYS A 108 -29.05 -7.70 2.47
N LYS A 109 -29.79 -6.69 2.95
CA LYS A 109 -29.83 -5.35 2.34
C LYS A 109 -28.44 -4.70 2.36
N THR A 110 -27.75 -4.79 3.50
CA THR A 110 -26.38 -4.28 3.65
C THR A 110 -25.42 -5.02 2.73
N ALA A 111 -25.51 -6.36 2.64
CA ALA A 111 -24.67 -7.14 1.73
C ALA A 111 -24.87 -6.75 0.27
N ILE A 112 -26.12 -6.56 -0.18
CA ILE A 112 -26.42 -6.12 -1.55
C ILE A 112 -25.91 -4.69 -1.79
N PHE A 113 -26.14 -3.77 -0.85
CA PHE A 113 -25.62 -2.41 -0.95
C PHE A 113 -24.09 -2.38 -1.07
N LEU A 114 -23.39 -3.11 -0.20
CA LEU A 114 -21.93 -3.23 -0.26
C LEU A 114 -21.46 -3.85 -1.57
N PHE A 115 -22.14 -4.90 -2.05
CA PHE A 115 -21.82 -5.54 -3.32
C PHE A 115 -21.96 -4.55 -4.50
N VAL A 116 -23.09 -3.84 -4.58
CA VAL A 116 -23.29 -2.81 -5.61
C VAL A 116 -22.21 -1.74 -5.51
N PHE A 117 -21.96 -1.22 -4.31
CA PHE A 117 -20.95 -0.18 -4.09
C PHE A 117 -19.54 -0.61 -4.52
N ILE A 118 -19.15 -1.85 -4.22
CA ILE A 118 -17.90 -2.46 -4.69
C ILE A 118 -17.86 -2.50 -6.22
N CYS A 119 -18.94 -2.93 -6.86
CA CYS A 119 -19.00 -3.10 -8.31
C CYS A 119 -19.07 -1.76 -9.07
N THR A 120 -19.68 -0.73 -8.47
CA THR A 120 -19.90 0.58 -9.08
C THR A 120 -18.85 1.61 -8.66
N ALA A 121 -17.75 1.20 -8.03
CA ALA A 121 -16.62 2.06 -7.67
C ALA A 121 -15.50 1.91 -8.72
N PRO A 122 -15.59 2.56 -9.89
CA PRO A 122 -14.61 2.39 -10.97
C PRO A 122 -13.20 2.75 -10.53
N GLN A 123 -13.04 3.77 -9.68
CA GLN A 123 -11.74 4.13 -9.12
C GLN A 123 -11.12 3.00 -8.28
N ALA A 124 -11.92 2.30 -7.48
CA ALA A 124 -11.44 1.18 -6.67
C ALA A 124 -11.03 0.00 -7.55
N ILE A 125 -11.86 -0.38 -8.53
CA ILE A 125 -11.55 -1.49 -9.44
C ILE A 125 -10.32 -1.16 -10.30
N PHE A 126 -10.25 0.07 -10.81
CA PHE A 126 -9.10 0.56 -11.56
C PHE A 126 -7.82 0.47 -10.72
N PHE A 127 -7.87 0.91 -9.46
CA PHE A 127 -6.71 0.87 -8.56
C PHE A 127 -6.31 -0.57 -8.18
N ILE A 128 -7.27 -1.49 -8.02
CA ILE A 128 -6.98 -2.94 -7.85
C ILE A 128 -6.35 -3.52 -9.12
N GLY A 129 -6.81 -3.07 -10.29
CA GLY A 129 -6.28 -3.48 -11.61
C GLY A 129 -4.93 -2.86 -11.96
N THR A 130 -4.35 -2.03 -11.08
CA THR A 130 -2.99 -1.53 -11.26
C THR A 130 -1.95 -2.52 -10.76
N LEU A 131 -0.80 -2.62 -11.44
CA LEU A 131 0.36 -3.34 -10.90
C LEU A 131 1.06 -2.53 -9.78
N TYR A 132 0.29 -2.05 -8.81
CA TYR A 132 0.73 -1.33 -7.62
C TYR A 132 0.29 -2.07 -6.35
N PRO A 133 1.07 -2.01 -5.26
CA PRO A 133 0.68 -2.65 -4.02
C PRO A 133 -0.52 -1.96 -3.35
N ASP A 134 -0.80 -0.70 -3.67
CA ASP A 134 -1.71 0.17 -2.93
C ASP A 134 -3.16 -0.34 -2.84
N GLY A 135 -3.72 -0.85 -3.96
CA GLY A 135 -5.09 -1.37 -4.00
C GLY A 135 -5.24 -2.64 -3.16
N VAL A 136 -4.38 -3.63 -3.43
CA VAL A 136 -4.38 -4.91 -2.70
C VAL A 136 -4.05 -4.74 -1.22
N TYR A 137 -3.13 -3.83 -0.89
CA TYR A 137 -2.78 -3.45 0.48
C TYR A 137 -4.00 -2.95 1.26
N SER A 138 -4.77 -2.03 0.67
CA SER A 138 -5.93 -1.42 1.32
C SER A 138 -7.03 -2.45 1.59
N ILE A 139 -7.28 -3.35 0.64
CA ILE A 139 -8.27 -4.43 0.79
C ILE A 139 -7.78 -5.49 1.79
N ALA A 140 -6.48 -5.81 1.77
CA ALA A 140 -5.89 -6.72 2.74
C ALA A 140 -6.01 -6.18 4.17
N ILE A 141 -5.80 -4.88 4.40
CA ILE A 141 -6.04 -4.27 5.72
C ILE A 141 -7.49 -4.42 6.14
N ALA A 142 -8.44 -4.11 5.25
CA ALA A 142 -9.87 -4.25 5.55
C ALA A 142 -10.22 -5.70 5.90
N GLY A 143 -9.73 -6.68 5.14
CA GLY A 143 -9.90 -8.10 5.42
C GLY A 143 -9.26 -8.56 6.73
N LEU A 144 -8.07 -8.05 7.05
CA LEU A 144 -7.34 -8.35 8.28
C LEU A 144 -8.13 -7.87 9.49
N LEU A 145 -8.48 -6.58 9.52
CA LEU A 145 -9.21 -5.99 10.64
C LEU A 145 -10.58 -6.63 10.81
N PHE A 146 -11.26 -6.97 9.70
CA PHE A 146 -12.53 -7.68 9.73
C PHE A 146 -12.41 -9.08 10.36
N GLU A 147 -11.41 -9.88 9.96
CA GLU A 147 -11.20 -11.21 10.55
C GLU A 147 -10.76 -11.13 12.02
N LEU A 148 -9.87 -10.18 12.37
CA LEU A 148 -9.47 -9.95 13.76
C LEU A 148 -10.67 -9.54 14.61
N TRP A 149 -11.56 -8.69 14.09
CA TRP A 149 -12.80 -8.33 14.77
C TRP A 149 -13.69 -9.55 15.02
N ILE A 150 -13.93 -10.40 14.00
CA ILE A 150 -14.73 -11.63 14.17
C ILE A 150 -14.12 -12.56 15.22
N ILE A 151 -12.80 -12.75 15.20
CA ILE A 151 -12.09 -13.57 16.20
C ILE A 151 -12.20 -12.91 17.58
N SER A 152 -12.14 -11.58 17.66
CA SER A 152 -12.26 -10.83 18.90
C SER A 152 -13.64 -10.96 19.54
N GLU A 153 -14.71 -11.04 18.73
CA GLU A 153 -16.09 -11.23 19.18
C GLU A 153 -16.34 -12.69 19.58
N SER A 154 -16.00 -13.63 18.69
CA SER A 154 -16.29 -15.05 18.87
C SER A 154 -15.33 -15.77 19.82
N LYS A 155 -14.18 -15.15 20.14
CA LYS A 155 -13.03 -15.74 20.86
C LYS A 155 -12.49 -17.02 20.23
N LYS A 156 -12.84 -17.32 18.98
CA LYS A 156 -12.57 -18.60 18.33
C LYS A 156 -12.03 -18.36 16.93
N ILE A 157 -11.27 -19.34 16.46
CA ILE A 157 -10.79 -19.38 15.08
C ILE A 157 -11.66 -20.36 14.32
N SER A 158 -12.19 -19.88 13.20
CA SER A 158 -12.99 -20.65 12.27
C SER A 158 -12.13 -21.09 11.09
N LYS A 159 -12.61 -22.06 10.30
CA LYS A 159 -11.94 -22.43 9.03
C LYS A 159 -11.83 -21.24 8.08
N THR A 160 -12.80 -20.33 8.08
CA THR A 160 -12.75 -19.11 7.25
C THR A 160 -11.67 -18.14 7.68
N SER A 161 -11.26 -18.18 8.96
CA SER A 161 -10.17 -17.34 9.48
C SER A 161 -8.79 -17.76 8.98
N LEU A 162 -8.68 -18.90 8.28
CA LEU A 162 -7.46 -19.26 7.53
C LEU A 162 -7.15 -18.25 6.41
N LEU A 163 -8.12 -17.43 5.99
CA LEU A 163 -7.90 -16.29 5.09
C LEU A 163 -6.77 -15.37 5.60
N LEU A 164 -6.54 -15.29 6.92
CA LEU A 164 -5.44 -14.53 7.52
C LEU A 164 -4.06 -14.93 6.99
N ILE A 165 -3.86 -16.18 6.58
CA ILE A 165 -2.61 -16.66 5.98
C ILE A 165 -2.32 -15.94 4.67
N LEU A 166 -3.37 -15.67 3.87
CA LEU A 166 -3.26 -14.94 2.61
C LEU A 166 -3.19 -13.43 2.84
N VAL A 167 -3.97 -12.92 3.79
CA VAL A 167 -4.16 -11.48 3.96
C VAL A 167 -2.97 -10.80 4.64
N ILE A 168 -2.36 -11.43 5.65
CA ILE A 168 -1.32 -10.79 6.45
C ILE A 168 -0.06 -10.42 5.65
N PRO A 169 0.45 -11.27 4.74
CA PRO A 169 1.59 -10.89 3.91
C PRO A 169 1.33 -9.60 3.11
N PHE A 170 0.15 -9.47 2.50
CA PHE A 170 -0.22 -8.27 1.75
C PHE A 170 -0.49 -7.07 2.66
N ALA A 171 -1.17 -7.24 3.79
CA ALA A 171 -1.44 -6.13 4.71
C ALA A 171 -0.18 -5.61 5.41
N ALA A 172 0.79 -6.49 5.72
CA ALA A 172 1.97 -6.14 6.49
C ALA A 172 3.19 -5.76 5.63
N PHE A 173 3.37 -6.40 4.47
CA PHE A 173 4.66 -6.36 3.75
C PHE A 173 4.58 -5.85 2.31
N SER A 174 3.39 -5.62 1.73
CA SER A 174 3.29 -4.99 0.41
C SER A 174 3.72 -3.51 0.41
N ARG A 175 3.68 -2.86 1.57
CA ARG A 175 4.12 -1.47 1.77
C ARG A 175 5.02 -1.32 3.00
N PRO A 176 5.95 -0.35 3.02
CA PRO A 176 6.84 -0.12 4.16
C PRO A 176 6.11 0.14 5.49
N ASN A 177 4.98 0.84 5.43
CA ASN A 177 4.21 1.20 6.63
C ASN A 177 3.26 0.06 7.10
N GLY A 178 3.11 -1.00 6.30
CA GLY A 178 2.16 -2.09 6.59
C GLY A 178 2.48 -2.85 7.88
N ILE A 179 3.74 -2.85 8.31
CA ILE A 179 4.19 -3.58 9.50
C ILE A 179 3.42 -3.20 10.77
N ILE A 180 2.86 -1.98 10.83
CA ILE A 180 2.01 -1.54 11.94
C ILE A 180 0.78 -2.43 12.15
N PHE A 181 0.28 -3.08 11.09
CA PHE A 181 -0.88 -3.97 11.17
C PHE A 181 -0.56 -5.34 11.80
N LEU A 182 0.71 -5.63 12.12
CA LEU A 182 1.05 -6.76 13.00
C LEU A 182 0.71 -6.48 14.47
N VAL A 183 0.63 -5.21 14.88
CA VAL A 183 0.28 -4.81 16.25
C VAL A 183 -1.11 -5.32 16.67
N PRO A 184 -2.21 -5.06 15.94
CA PRO A 184 -3.51 -5.59 16.32
C PRO A 184 -3.57 -7.12 16.35
N VAL A 185 -2.78 -7.82 15.51
CA VAL A 185 -2.64 -9.28 15.57
C VAL A 185 -1.99 -9.71 16.88
N ALA A 186 -0.88 -9.08 17.27
CA ALA A 186 -0.17 -9.37 18.51
C ALA A 186 -1.01 -9.07 19.75
N VAL A 187 -1.69 -7.92 19.77
CA VAL A 187 -2.61 -7.53 20.86
C VAL A 187 -3.72 -8.56 21.02
N LEU A 188 -4.34 -8.99 19.92
CA LEU A 188 -5.40 -9.99 19.96
C LEU A 188 -4.88 -11.35 20.42
N ALA A 189 -3.69 -11.77 19.96
CA ALA A 189 -3.05 -13.00 20.39
C ALA A 189 -2.81 -13.02 21.90
N LEU A 190 -2.28 -11.94 22.47
CA LEU A 190 -2.05 -11.80 23.91
C LEU A 190 -3.36 -11.84 24.70
N TRP A 191 -4.37 -11.10 24.25
CA TRP A 191 -5.67 -11.05 24.91
C TRP A 191 -6.37 -12.42 24.93
N LEU A 192 -6.27 -13.17 23.84
CA LEU A 192 -6.85 -14.50 23.73
C LEU A 192 -6.07 -15.58 24.50
N TRP A 193 -4.87 -15.31 24.99
CA TRP A 193 -4.05 -16.31 25.68
C TRP A 193 -4.81 -17.00 26.83
N LYS A 194 -5.52 -16.21 27.64
CA LYS A 194 -6.31 -16.70 28.78
C LYS A 194 -7.73 -17.16 28.37
N GLN A 195 -8.29 -16.61 27.30
CA GLN A 195 -9.68 -16.87 26.89
C GLN A 195 -9.80 -18.09 25.97
N ASN A 196 -8.88 -18.22 25.01
CA ASN A 196 -8.79 -19.33 24.08
C ASN A 196 -7.34 -19.52 23.63
N ARG A 197 -6.63 -20.40 24.34
CA ARG A 197 -5.22 -20.70 24.07
C ARG A 197 -4.97 -21.17 22.64
N ARG A 198 -5.89 -21.93 22.02
CA ARG A 198 -5.73 -22.41 20.64
C ARG A 198 -5.74 -21.24 19.64
N ALA A 199 -6.66 -20.29 19.83
CA ALA A 199 -6.74 -19.11 18.99
C ALA A 199 -5.49 -18.22 19.14
N SER A 200 -5.05 -18.03 20.39
CA SER A 200 -3.83 -17.29 20.70
C SER A 200 -2.57 -17.92 20.08
N VAL A 201 -2.42 -19.25 20.19
CA VAL A 201 -1.29 -19.99 19.60
C VAL A 201 -1.30 -19.83 18.09
N PHE A 202 -2.45 -20.00 17.42
CA PHE A 202 -2.53 -19.81 15.96
C PHE A 202 -2.08 -18.41 15.53
N LEU A 203 -2.58 -17.35 16.18
CA LEU A 203 -2.21 -15.97 15.82
C LEU A 203 -0.72 -15.71 16.09
N THR A 204 -0.20 -16.23 17.20
CA THR A 204 1.22 -16.14 17.55
C THR A 204 2.10 -16.87 16.53
N THR A 205 1.73 -18.08 16.13
CA THR A 205 2.42 -18.87 15.10
C THR A 205 2.40 -18.14 13.77
N LEU A 206 1.24 -17.59 13.38
CA LEU A 206 1.10 -16.87 12.13
C LEU A 206 1.98 -15.61 12.13
N LEU A 207 2.05 -14.87 13.25
CA LEU A 207 2.94 -13.73 13.42
C LEU A 207 4.41 -14.15 13.32
N ALA A 208 4.82 -15.20 14.04
CA ALA A 208 6.19 -15.72 13.99
C ALA A 208 6.59 -16.17 12.57
N LEU A 209 5.70 -16.87 11.86
CA LEU A 209 5.93 -17.33 10.49
C LEU A 209 6.08 -16.15 9.52
N ASN A 210 5.27 -15.10 9.66
CA ASN A 210 5.38 -13.90 8.85
C ASN A 210 6.67 -13.12 9.13
N CYS A 211 7.09 -13.02 10.40
CA CYS A 211 8.37 -12.42 10.78
C CYS A 211 9.57 -13.21 10.23
N LEU A 212 9.51 -14.54 10.26
CA LEU A 212 10.54 -15.40 9.70
C LEU A 212 10.58 -15.29 8.17
N LEU A 213 9.42 -15.33 7.51
CA LEU A 213 9.29 -15.20 6.06
C LEU A 213 9.88 -13.87 5.57
N ILE A 214 9.55 -12.75 6.23
CA ILE A 214 10.08 -11.45 5.83
C ILE A 214 11.58 -11.32 6.12
N GLY A 215 12.09 -11.96 7.18
CA GLY A 215 13.53 -12.05 7.45
C GLY A 215 14.28 -12.77 6.33
N LEU A 216 13.76 -13.91 5.88
CA LEU A 216 14.31 -14.66 4.75
C LEU A 216 14.25 -13.86 3.44
N ILE A 217 13.10 -13.25 3.14
CA ILE A 217 12.90 -12.43 1.94
C ILE A 217 13.87 -11.24 1.91
N ASN A 218 14.02 -10.51 3.01
CA ASN A 218 14.95 -9.38 3.09
C ASN A 218 16.43 -9.80 3.04
N SER A 219 16.74 -11.04 3.41
CA SER A 219 18.09 -11.59 3.30
C SER A 219 18.41 -12.00 1.85
N ALA A 220 17.39 -12.41 1.09
CA ALA A 220 17.52 -12.85 -0.30
C ALA A 220 17.49 -11.69 -1.32
N HIS A 221 16.93 -10.53 -0.96
CA HIS A 221 16.88 -9.35 -1.84
C HIS A 221 17.19 -8.08 -1.04
N PRO A 222 18.24 -7.31 -1.41
CA PRO A 222 18.64 -6.13 -0.66
C PRO A 222 17.53 -5.10 -0.65
N ASN A 223 17.02 -4.79 0.55
CA ASN A 223 15.98 -3.79 0.71
C ASN A 223 16.60 -2.39 0.52
N ARG A 224 16.62 -1.89 -0.72
CA ARG A 224 17.13 -0.55 -1.09
C ARG A 224 16.15 0.58 -0.75
N SER A 225 15.27 0.37 0.24
CA SER A 225 14.31 1.35 0.71
C SER A 225 14.99 2.60 1.28
N HIS A 226 14.47 3.77 0.94
CA HIS A 226 15.01 5.08 1.36
C HIS A 226 14.65 5.47 2.81
N GLY A 227 14.05 4.55 3.58
CA GLY A 227 13.50 4.82 4.90
C GLY A 227 12.22 5.66 4.83
N SER A 228 11.44 5.70 5.91
CA SER A 228 10.17 6.45 5.96
C SER A 228 10.37 7.94 6.32
N LEU A 229 11.43 8.27 7.07
CA LEU A 229 11.64 9.61 7.61
C LEU A 229 12.20 10.60 6.59
N TYR A 230 13.19 10.19 5.80
CA TYR A 230 13.87 11.10 4.88
C TYR A 230 12.93 11.68 3.80
N PRO A 231 12.08 10.87 3.11
CA PRO A 231 11.10 11.38 2.16
C PRO A 231 10.20 12.47 2.74
N LEU A 232 9.64 12.24 3.93
CA LEU A 232 8.80 13.22 4.63
C LEU A 232 9.58 14.51 4.91
N VAL A 233 10.77 14.38 5.48
CA VAL A 233 11.60 15.51 5.87
C VAL A 233 11.98 16.36 4.68
N ILE A 234 12.49 15.75 3.61
CA ILE A 234 12.97 16.52 2.44
C ILE A 234 11.80 17.19 1.72
N TYR A 235 10.67 16.49 1.57
CA TYR A 235 9.46 17.05 0.98
C TYR A 235 8.97 18.29 1.74
N GLU A 236 8.85 18.18 3.07
CA GLU A 236 8.41 19.30 3.90
C GLU A 236 9.44 20.41 3.98
N THR A 237 10.74 20.09 3.93
CA THR A 237 11.79 21.10 3.88
C THR A 237 11.66 21.96 2.61
N VAL A 238 11.41 21.34 1.45
CA VAL A 238 11.17 22.09 0.20
C VAL A 238 9.87 22.91 0.28
N ASN A 239 8.79 22.36 0.85
CA ASN A 239 7.56 23.11 1.15
C ASN A 239 7.84 24.34 2.03
N PHE A 240 8.67 24.21 3.05
CA PHE A 240 9.02 25.33 3.94
C PHE A 240 9.85 26.40 3.23
N LEU A 241 10.59 26.05 2.18
CA LEU A 241 11.39 26.98 1.39
C LEU A 241 10.57 27.74 0.32
N GLN A 242 9.38 27.24 -0.07
CA GLN A 242 8.53 27.88 -1.08
C GLN A 242 8.31 29.38 -0.83
N PRO A 243 8.38 30.25 -1.84
CA PRO A 243 8.08 31.66 -1.67
C PRO A 243 6.64 31.84 -1.20
N ARG A 244 6.39 32.77 -0.26
CA ARG A 244 5.04 33.08 0.23
C ARG A 244 4.63 34.48 -0.19
N PRO A 245 3.36 34.69 -0.62
CA PRO A 245 2.89 35.97 -1.15
C PRO A 245 3.17 37.18 -0.25
N MET A 246 3.03 37.03 1.07
CA MET A 246 3.25 38.11 2.03
C MET A 246 4.56 37.98 2.83
N ASN A 247 5.37 36.95 2.56
CA ASN A 247 6.61 36.56 3.25
C ASN A 247 6.82 37.16 4.67
N LEU A 248 5.85 36.96 5.57
CA LEU A 248 5.80 37.60 6.90
C LEU A 248 6.91 37.12 7.85
N TRP A 249 7.79 36.23 7.40
CA TRP A 249 8.81 35.54 8.18
C TRP A 249 10.19 36.21 8.12
N VAL A 250 10.25 37.50 7.77
CA VAL A 250 11.49 38.29 7.62
C VAL A 250 12.39 38.25 8.87
N ALA A 251 11.81 38.04 10.06
CA ALA A 251 12.54 38.03 11.33
C ALA A 251 13.30 36.72 11.63
N SER A 252 12.99 35.60 10.96
CA SER A 252 13.68 34.34 11.26
C SER A 252 13.64 33.34 10.10
N PRO A 253 14.75 32.66 9.78
CA PRO A 253 14.77 31.69 8.70
C PRO A 253 13.84 30.50 9.01
N ARG A 254 13.03 30.13 8.01
CA ARG A 254 12.08 28.99 8.08
C ARG A 254 12.79 27.65 8.15
N VAL A 255 13.98 27.57 7.58
CA VAL A 255 14.80 26.37 7.52
C VAL A 255 16.20 26.74 8.00
N SER A 256 16.84 25.88 8.78
CA SER A 256 18.18 26.17 9.30
C SER A 256 19.22 26.28 8.18
N GLN A 257 20.21 27.15 8.36
CA GLN A 257 21.29 27.32 7.37
C GLN A 257 22.00 26.01 7.07
N LYS A 258 22.22 25.17 8.10
CA LYS A 258 22.80 23.82 7.93
C LYS A 258 21.99 22.92 6.99
N THR A 259 20.67 23.07 6.98
CA THR A 259 19.80 22.33 6.06
C THR A 259 19.94 22.88 4.64
N VAL A 260 19.98 24.20 4.49
CA VAL A 260 20.21 24.88 3.20
C VAL A 260 21.56 24.47 2.62
N ASP A 261 22.64 24.59 3.39
CA ASP A 261 24.00 24.23 2.96
C ASP A 261 24.08 22.75 2.54
N ALA A 262 23.42 21.86 3.30
CA ALA A 262 23.38 20.43 3.00
C ALA A 262 22.67 20.12 1.66
N MET A 263 21.61 20.88 1.33
CA MET A 263 20.89 20.74 0.07
C MET A 263 21.67 21.38 -1.10
N GLU A 264 22.22 22.57 -0.90
CA GLU A 264 22.94 23.32 -1.93
C GLU A 264 24.23 22.65 -2.40
N LYS A 265 24.87 21.86 -1.51
CA LYS A 265 25.99 20.97 -1.90
C LYS A 265 25.63 19.96 -3.00
N HIS A 266 24.35 19.61 -3.14
CA HIS A 266 23.90 18.66 -4.15
C HIS A 266 23.39 19.36 -5.42
N LYS A 267 22.46 20.31 -5.26
CA LYS A 267 21.87 21.11 -6.35
C LYS A 267 21.47 22.51 -5.83
N PRO A 268 21.37 23.53 -6.69
CA PRO A 268 20.84 24.83 -6.28
C PRO A 268 19.40 24.73 -5.74
N LEU A 269 19.05 25.50 -4.71
CA LEU A 269 17.71 25.48 -4.11
C LEU A 269 16.58 25.69 -5.13
N GLN A 270 16.83 26.53 -6.14
CA GLN A 270 15.86 26.81 -7.20
C GLN A 270 15.37 25.55 -7.91
N VAL A 271 16.25 24.56 -8.14
CA VAL A 271 15.89 23.28 -8.75
C VAL A 271 14.92 22.49 -7.88
N TYR A 272 15.05 22.56 -6.55
CA TYR A 272 14.09 21.92 -5.65
C TYR A 272 12.73 22.62 -5.67
N LEU A 273 12.74 23.96 -5.71
CA LEU A 273 11.51 24.76 -5.69
C LEU A 273 10.69 24.59 -6.96
N GLU A 274 11.33 24.57 -8.13
CA GLU A 274 10.68 24.37 -9.44
C GLU A 274 10.12 22.96 -9.63
N ASN A 275 10.66 21.98 -8.90
CA ASN A 275 10.21 20.59 -8.95
C ASN A 275 9.43 20.21 -7.68
N TYR A 276 8.96 21.20 -6.92
CA TYR A 276 8.04 20.95 -5.81
C TYR A 276 6.61 20.84 -6.33
N ASP A 277 5.96 19.74 -5.99
CA ASP A 277 4.53 19.55 -6.22
C ASP A 277 3.84 19.38 -4.85
N ARG A 278 2.70 20.05 -4.68
CA ARG A 278 1.95 20.12 -3.42
C ARG A 278 1.27 18.79 -3.08
N ASP A 279 1.04 17.96 -4.07
CA ASP A 279 0.34 16.69 -3.98
C ASP A 279 1.31 15.51 -4.12
N TYR A 280 2.43 15.69 -4.83
CA TYR A 280 3.40 14.65 -5.14
C TYR A 280 4.86 15.01 -4.83
N TRP A 281 5.62 14.05 -4.33
CA TRP A 281 7.07 14.21 -4.12
C TRP A 281 7.92 13.65 -5.27
N ASP A 282 7.30 12.89 -6.19
CA ASP A 282 7.97 12.19 -7.29
C ASP A 282 8.82 13.10 -8.18
N PRO A 283 8.44 14.36 -8.50
CA PRO A 283 9.29 15.25 -9.28
C PRO A 283 10.61 15.61 -8.58
N LEU A 284 10.66 15.55 -7.24
CA LEU A 284 11.91 15.73 -6.48
C LEU A 284 12.83 14.50 -6.59
N VAL A 285 12.27 13.35 -6.96
CA VAL A 285 12.95 12.06 -6.87
C VAL A 285 13.36 11.54 -8.24
N PHE A 286 12.41 11.45 -9.17
CA PHE A 286 12.54 10.65 -10.38
C PHE A 286 12.78 11.48 -11.64
N LYS A 287 12.56 12.79 -11.58
CA LYS A 287 12.77 13.66 -12.74
C LYS A 287 14.27 13.75 -13.07
N SER A 288 14.64 13.45 -14.31
CA SER A 288 16.04 13.34 -14.75
C SER A 288 16.83 14.65 -14.64
N ASP A 289 16.19 15.78 -14.94
CA ASP A 289 16.70 17.15 -14.77
C ASP A 289 16.35 17.76 -13.40
N GLY A 290 15.65 17.01 -12.55
CA GLY A 290 15.24 17.44 -11.22
C GLY A 290 16.34 17.29 -10.15
N PRO A 291 16.00 17.53 -8.87
CA PRO A 291 16.96 17.51 -7.78
C PRO A 291 17.42 16.11 -7.38
N GLN A 292 16.71 15.05 -7.80
CA GLN A 292 17.03 13.64 -7.52
C GLN A 292 17.43 13.41 -6.06
N VAL A 293 16.56 13.80 -5.12
CA VAL A 293 16.90 13.90 -3.68
C VAL A 293 17.37 12.59 -3.04
N LEU A 294 17.14 11.46 -3.69
CA LEU A 294 17.64 10.15 -3.30
C LEU A 294 19.10 9.89 -3.68
N ASN A 295 19.77 10.81 -4.36
CA ASN A 295 21.20 10.78 -4.65
C ASN A 295 22.03 11.62 -3.67
N ILE A 296 21.37 12.37 -2.78
CA ILE A 296 22.04 13.13 -1.71
C ILE A 296 22.81 12.16 -0.79
N PRO A 297 24.08 12.43 -0.44
CA PRO A 297 24.85 11.56 0.44
C PRO A 297 24.19 11.32 1.81
N ARG A 298 24.32 10.11 2.38
CA ARG A 298 23.71 9.75 3.67
C ARG A 298 24.11 10.68 4.82
N SER A 299 25.33 11.24 4.80
CA SER A 299 25.81 12.22 5.77
C SER A 299 24.95 13.49 5.77
N GLU A 300 24.69 14.04 4.59
CA GLU A 300 23.86 15.24 4.41
C GLU A 300 22.38 14.95 4.74
N ARG A 301 21.86 13.77 4.35
CA ARG A 301 20.50 13.37 4.76
C ARG A 301 20.32 13.34 6.28
N LYS A 302 21.32 12.86 7.03
CA LYS A 302 21.29 12.85 8.49
C LYS A 302 21.27 14.26 9.08
N ILE A 303 21.97 15.21 8.45
CA ILE A 303 21.93 16.63 8.85
C ILE A 303 20.52 17.17 8.63
N ILE A 304 19.96 17.00 7.44
CA ILE A 304 18.61 17.46 7.08
C ILE A 304 17.56 16.89 8.05
N ILE A 305 17.59 15.58 8.33
CA ILE A 305 16.68 14.92 9.30
C ILE A 305 16.84 15.50 10.70
N ARG A 306 18.08 15.63 11.19
CA ARG A 306 18.34 16.13 12.55
C ARG A 306 17.86 17.56 12.71
N GLU A 307 18.18 18.43 11.75
CA GLU A 307 17.80 19.84 11.79
C GLU A 307 16.30 20.03 11.59
N PHE A 308 15.63 19.15 10.85
CA PHE A 308 14.19 19.15 10.72
C PHE A 308 13.48 19.00 12.07
N PHE A 309 13.81 17.96 12.84
CA PHE A 309 13.18 17.73 14.14
C PHE A 309 13.66 18.70 15.22
N ARG A 310 14.89 19.21 15.12
CA ARG A 310 15.44 20.15 16.10
C ARG A 310 14.94 21.58 15.91
N TYR A 311 14.74 22.02 14.66
CA TYR A 311 14.45 23.42 14.35
C TYR A 311 13.33 23.60 13.32
N ASN A 312 13.44 22.99 12.13
CA ASN A 312 12.59 23.38 10.98
C ASN A 312 11.11 23.05 11.23
N LEU A 313 10.79 21.88 11.80
CA LEU A 313 9.42 21.49 12.08
C LEU A 313 8.73 22.48 13.05
N TRP A 314 9.41 22.81 14.15
CA TRP A 314 8.86 23.68 15.20
C TRP A 314 8.53 25.08 14.71
N ARG A 315 9.30 25.59 13.74
CA ARG A 315 9.08 26.91 13.12
C ARG A 315 7.96 26.91 12.06
N ASN A 316 7.58 25.73 11.57
CA ASN A 316 6.66 25.58 10.44
C ASN A 316 5.46 24.67 10.76
N ILE A 317 5.09 24.49 12.04
CA ILE A 317 3.97 23.63 12.44
C ILE A 317 2.69 23.89 11.62
N PRO A 318 2.23 25.14 11.42
CA PRO A 318 1.02 25.38 10.63
C PRO A 318 1.17 24.93 9.17
N ALA A 319 2.34 25.14 8.57
CA ALA A 319 2.63 24.73 7.19
C ALA A 319 2.67 23.20 7.07
N PHE A 320 3.33 22.55 8.02
CA PHE A 320 3.41 21.10 8.12
C PHE A 320 2.01 20.48 8.25
N LEU A 321 1.21 20.96 9.22
CA LEU A 321 -0.16 20.46 9.42
C LEU A 321 -1.03 20.67 8.18
N SER A 322 -0.98 21.85 7.56
CA SER A 322 -1.71 22.13 6.32
C SER A 322 -1.30 21.19 5.19
N SER A 323 0.00 20.93 5.03
CA SER A 323 0.53 20.00 4.03
C SER A 323 0.06 18.56 4.28
N ARG A 324 0.10 18.11 5.55
CA ARG A 324 -0.37 16.77 5.92
C ARG A 324 -1.88 16.61 5.69
N VAL A 325 -2.68 17.63 6.02
CA VAL A 325 -4.13 17.63 5.73
C VAL A 325 -4.37 17.64 4.22
N ASN A 326 -3.63 18.44 3.46
CA ASN A 326 -3.74 18.47 2.00
C ASN A 326 -3.47 17.08 1.41
N ILE A 327 -2.30 16.50 1.69
CA ILE A 327 -1.94 15.17 1.18
C ILE A 327 -2.94 14.11 1.62
N PHE A 328 -3.43 14.18 2.86
CA PHE A 328 -4.47 13.29 3.32
C PHE A 328 -5.75 13.43 2.49
N LEU A 329 -6.24 14.64 2.25
CA LEU A 329 -7.45 14.88 1.46
C LEU A 329 -7.25 14.53 -0.02
N THR A 330 -6.14 14.95 -0.64
CA THR A 330 -5.79 14.58 -2.02
C THR A 330 -5.76 13.07 -2.18
N SER A 331 -5.15 12.36 -1.22
CA SER A 331 -5.13 10.89 -1.21
C SER A 331 -6.52 10.28 -0.97
N ALA A 332 -7.29 10.83 -0.03
CA ALA A 332 -8.62 10.34 0.32
C ALA A 332 -9.64 10.51 -0.82
N PHE A 333 -9.52 11.60 -1.58
CA PHE A 333 -10.34 11.85 -2.78
C PHE A 333 -9.75 11.24 -4.05
N ALA A 334 -8.65 10.48 -3.94
CA ALA A 334 -7.95 9.89 -5.08
C ALA A 334 -7.66 10.92 -6.19
N GLN A 335 -7.32 12.16 -5.82
CA GLN A 335 -6.93 13.22 -6.75
C GLN A 335 -5.51 13.02 -7.32
N GLY A 336 -5.06 11.77 -7.35
CA GLY A 336 -3.85 11.37 -8.03
C GLY A 336 -4.10 11.09 -9.49
N GLY A 337 -3.17 11.52 -10.35
CA GLY A 337 -3.21 11.17 -11.76
C GLY A 337 -3.29 9.65 -11.93
N LEU A 338 -4.39 9.16 -12.46
CA LEU A 338 -4.50 7.77 -12.89
C LEU A 338 -3.75 7.63 -14.22
N PRO A 339 -2.95 6.57 -14.41
CA PRO A 339 -2.34 6.31 -15.71
C PRO A 339 -3.42 6.26 -16.79
N SER A 340 -3.16 6.88 -17.95
CA SER A 340 -4.05 6.74 -19.10
C SER A 340 -4.21 5.26 -19.45
N HIS A 341 -5.39 4.86 -19.92
CA HIS A 341 -5.64 3.50 -20.44
C HIS A 341 -4.64 3.08 -21.53
N THR A 342 -4.13 4.04 -22.31
CA THR A 342 -3.10 3.82 -23.35
C THR A 342 -1.67 3.74 -22.82
N TYR A 343 -1.42 4.08 -21.55
CA TYR A 343 -0.07 4.10 -20.99
C TYR A 343 0.53 2.68 -20.88
N ALA A 344 -0.33 1.66 -20.75
CA ALA A 344 0.10 0.27 -20.72
C ALA A 344 0.90 -0.13 -21.98
N GLU A 345 0.52 0.36 -23.16
CA GLU A 345 1.25 0.10 -24.41
C GLU A 345 2.69 0.63 -24.37
N GLN A 346 2.90 1.78 -23.72
CA GLN A 346 4.23 2.36 -23.56
C GLN A 346 5.07 1.51 -22.60
N VAL A 347 4.48 1.06 -21.50
CA VAL A 347 5.15 0.20 -20.52
C VAL A 347 5.59 -1.11 -21.16
N ILE A 348 4.70 -1.80 -21.88
CA ILE A 348 5.00 -3.08 -22.54
C ILE A 348 6.17 -2.92 -23.52
N LYS A 349 6.19 -1.84 -24.30
CA LYS A 349 7.29 -1.51 -25.24
C LYS A 349 8.62 -1.29 -24.51
N ILE A 350 8.61 -0.56 -23.38
CA ILE A 350 9.82 -0.28 -22.58
C ILE A 350 10.37 -1.56 -21.95
N ILE A 351 9.51 -2.39 -21.38
CA ILE A 351 9.90 -3.61 -20.66
C ILE A 351 10.20 -4.78 -21.61
N LYS A 352 9.75 -4.70 -22.88
CA LYS A 352 9.77 -5.81 -23.85
C LYS A 352 9.01 -7.04 -23.34
N SER A 353 7.92 -6.80 -22.63
CA SER A 353 7.07 -7.82 -22.02
C SER A 353 5.98 -8.31 -22.99
N ARG A 354 5.40 -9.49 -22.71
CA ARG A 354 4.24 -10.02 -23.43
C ARG A 354 2.94 -9.56 -22.76
N SER A 355 1.89 -9.55 -23.57
CA SER A 355 0.52 -9.16 -23.21
C SER A 355 -0.46 -10.01 -23.98
#